data_AF-A0A1G4XG08-F1
#
_entry.id   AF-A0A1G4XG08-F1
#
_cell.length_a   1.000
_cell.length_b   1.000
_cell.length_c   1.000
_cell.angle_alpha   90.00
_cell.angle_beta   90.00
_cell.angle_gamma   90.00
#
_symmetry.space_group_name_H-M   'P 1'
#
loop_
_entity.id
_entity.type
_entity.pdbx_description
1 polymer ?
#
loop_
_entity_poly.entity_id
_entity_poly.type
_entity_poly.pdbx_seq_one_letter_code
_entity_poly.pdbx_strand_id
1 'polypeptide(L)'
;MKAEENRLESWLKKSLYRDVFYKIGMWCVISIISFYIAGKTANFDVAKYLLSFLDKSMPQLNYGWMVLFIIAPVSFFMKDMEAMKPDTWGMETLRGKLGAALRKVTSDLLLWSSGVSTALLTISLMAFAILFYREPQVTYKSLMQIAFVLTVLFIFLFANVWCYFILKRNNAVLFSIMNSQRGIKLGHLIIILFCLYAAHKISVDIDKKATVEQSQPRTS
;
A
#
# COMPACT_ATOMS: atom_id res chain seq x y z
N MET A 1 -32.19 -6.96 19.06
CA MET A 1 -31.47 -5.86 19.74
C MET A 1 -31.14 -4.80 18.71
N LYS A 2 -31.77 -3.63 18.77
CA LYS A 2 -31.31 -2.45 18.01
C LYS A 2 -30.05 -1.98 18.72
N ALA A 3 -28.87 -2.19 18.11
CA ALA A 3 -27.62 -1.67 18.63
C ALA A 3 -27.79 -0.17 18.86
N GLU A 4 -27.43 0.32 20.05
CA GLU A 4 -27.38 1.75 20.34
C GLU A 4 -26.70 2.46 19.17
N GLU A 5 -27.36 3.48 18.64
CA GLU A 5 -26.87 4.25 17.51
C GLU A 5 -25.57 4.93 17.95
N ASN A 6 -24.46 4.27 17.65
CA ASN A 6 -23.15 4.65 18.16
C ASN A 6 -22.80 5.99 17.50
N ARG A 7 -22.94 7.10 18.24
CA ARG A 7 -22.83 8.46 17.69
C ARG A 7 -21.54 8.65 16.91
N LEU A 8 -20.46 8.05 17.37
CA LEU A 8 -19.15 8.06 16.70
C LEU A 8 -19.22 7.39 15.32
N GLU A 9 -19.86 6.22 15.22
CA GLU A 9 -20.03 5.52 13.94
C GLU A 9 -20.93 6.30 12.97
N SER A 10 -22.01 6.90 13.48
CA SER A 10 -22.88 7.78 12.69
C SER A 10 -22.12 9.01 12.16
N TRP A 11 -21.21 9.56 12.97
CA TRP A 11 -20.41 10.74 12.64
C TRP A 11 -19.28 10.41 11.65
N LEU A 12 -18.63 9.25 11.80
CA LEU A 12 -17.62 8.75 10.87
C LEU A 12 -18.22 8.47 9.49
N LYS A 13 -19.42 7.88 9.44
CA LYS A 13 -20.14 7.58 8.19
C LYS A 13 -20.54 8.83 7.39
N LYS A 14 -20.57 10.03 8.00
CA LYS A 14 -20.90 11.28 7.29
C LYS A 14 -19.88 11.68 6.22
N SER A 15 -18.62 11.23 6.31
CA SER A 15 -17.61 11.55 5.31
C SER A 15 -16.59 10.43 5.20
N LEU A 16 -16.36 9.97 3.97
CA LEU A 16 -15.35 8.95 3.65
C LEU A 16 -13.95 9.36 4.13
N TYR A 17 -13.63 10.66 4.04
CA TYR A 17 -12.37 11.19 4.55
C TYR A 17 -12.24 11.02 6.06
N ARG A 18 -13.31 11.25 6.82
CA ARG A 18 -13.29 11.10 8.29
C ARG A 18 -13.08 9.64 8.70
N ASP A 19 -13.75 8.70 8.03
CA ASP A 19 -13.57 7.27 8.27
C ASP A 19 -12.12 6.85 8.01
N VAL A 20 -11.55 7.25 6.87
CA VAL A 20 -10.16 6.94 6.50
C VAL A 20 -9.16 7.58 7.49
N PHE A 21 -9.28 8.88 7.77
CA PHE A 21 -8.37 9.57 8.71
C PHE A 21 -8.45 9.00 10.12
N TYR A 22 -9.66 8.68 10.60
CA TYR A 22 -9.83 8.06 11.91
C TYR A 22 -9.13 6.71 12.00
N LYS A 23 -9.33 5.84 11.00
CA LYS A 23 -8.70 4.52 10.97
C LYS A 23 -7.18 4.60 10.83
N ILE A 24 -6.66 5.43 9.93
CA ILE A 24 -5.21 5.67 9.80
C ILE A 24 -4.64 6.19 11.13
N GLY A 25 -5.31 7.17 11.76
CA GLY A 25 -4.91 7.73 13.05
C GLY A 25 -4.88 6.67 14.16
N MET A 26 -5.91 5.82 14.25
CA MET A 26 -5.95 4.71 15.21
C MET A 26 -4.80 3.73 15.00
N TRP A 27 -4.48 3.38 13.75
CA TRP A 27 -3.34 2.52 13.43
C TRP A 27 -2.00 3.17 13.81
N CYS A 28 -1.83 4.47 13.62
CA CYS A 28 -0.66 5.20 14.11
C CYS A 28 -0.54 5.10 15.64
N VAL A 29 -1.61 5.41 16.37
CA VAL A 29 -1.61 5.38 17.86
C VAL A 29 -1.29 3.99 18.39
N ILE A 30 -1.94 2.96 17.86
CA ILE A 30 -1.68 1.56 18.24
C ILE A 30 -0.21 1.20 18.00
N SER A 31 0.36 1.66 16.89
CA SER A 31 1.75 1.38 16.52
C SER A 31 2.74 2.07 17.44
N ILE A 32 2.48 3.35 17.78
CA ILE A 32 3.31 4.12 18.73
C ILE A 32 3.29 3.46 20.10
N ILE A 33 2.11 3.08 20.61
CA ILE A 33 1.98 2.42 21.92
C ILE A 33 2.69 1.06 21.90
N SER A 34 2.46 0.24 20.87
CA SER A 34 3.12 -1.06 20.71
C SER A 34 4.64 -0.91 20.69
N PHE A 35 5.15 0.07 19.94
CA PHE A 35 6.57 0.35 19.86
C PHE A 35 7.15 0.85 21.18
N TYR A 36 6.43 1.72 21.90
CA TYR A 36 6.84 2.22 23.21
C TYR A 36 6.92 1.09 24.27
N ILE A 37 5.93 0.20 24.30
CA ILE A 37 5.93 -0.97 25.19
C ILE A 37 7.10 -1.89 24.85
N ALA A 38 7.31 -2.17 23.56
CA ALA A 38 8.42 -2.99 23.10
C ALA A 38 9.78 -2.37 23.42
N GLY A 39 9.92 -1.05 23.33
CA GLY A 39 11.16 -0.34 23.66
C GLY A 39 11.52 -0.33 25.14
N LYS A 40 10.57 -0.60 26.05
CA LYS A 40 10.81 -0.65 27.50
C LYS A 40 11.34 -1.98 28.01
N THR A 41 11.36 -3.05 27.21
CA THR A 41 11.96 -4.33 27.63
C THR A 41 13.49 -4.26 27.51
N ALA A 42 14.19 -4.70 28.56
CA ALA A 42 15.59 -4.39 28.87
C ALA A 42 16.67 -4.87 27.86
N ASN A 43 16.30 -5.43 26.71
CA ASN A 43 17.22 -5.91 25.66
C ASN A 43 16.78 -5.48 24.24
N PHE A 44 16.13 -4.32 24.12
CA PHE A 44 15.59 -3.86 22.84
C PHE A 44 16.67 -3.26 21.94
N ASP A 45 17.28 -4.13 21.12
CA ASP A 45 18.00 -3.72 19.92
C ASP A 45 16.97 -3.35 18.84
N VAL A 46 16.82 -2.04 18.62
CA VAL A 46 15.85 -1.45 17.67
C VAL A 46 16.10 -1.95 16.25
N ALA A 47 17.37 -2.09 15.84
CA ALA A 47 17.72 -2.56 14.50
C ALA A 47 17.33 -4.02 14.34
N LYS A 48 17.66 -4.87 15.30
CA LYS A 48 17.33 -6.31 15.27
C LYS A 48 15.83 -6.55 15.34
N TYR A 49 15.10 -5.79 16.16
CA TYR A 49 13.64 -5.87 16.25
C TYR A 49 12.98 -5.43 14.94
N LEU A 50 13.39 -4.29 14.38
CA LEU A 50 12.84 -3.78 13.12
C LEU A 50 13.10 -4.76 11.97
N LEU A 51 14.33 -5.24 11.82
CA LEU A 51 14.70 -6.20 10.78
C LEU A 51 13.92 -7.51 10.94
N SER A 52 13.86 -8.07 12.15
CA SER A 52 13.12 -9.32 12.39
C SER A 52 11.62 -9.17 12.16
N PHE A 53 11.06 -8.01 12.53
CA PHE A 53 9.64 -7.71 12.30
C PHE A 53 9.36 -7.51 10.81
N LEU A 54 10.17 -6.74 10.09
CA LEU A 54 10.06 -6.57 8.65
C LEU A 54 10.21 -7.91 7.91
N ASP A 55 11.20 -8.73 8.25
CA ASP A 55 11.41 -10.04 7.61
C ASP A 55 10.23 -11.00 7.82
N LYS A 56 9.58 -10.96 8.99
CA LYS A 56 8.41 -11.80 9.27
C LYS A 56 7.12 -11.25 8.66
N SER A 57 6.95 -9.92 8.64
CA SER A 57 5.74 -9.27 8.15
C SER A 57 5.73 -9.09 6.63
N MET A 58 6.87 -8.93 5.98
CA MET A 58 6.96 -8.71 4.53
C MET A 58 6.38 -9.85 3.69
N PRO A 59 6.63 -11.15 3.96
CA PRO A 59 6.00 -12.24 3.23
C PRO A 59 4.47 -12.25 3.37
N GLN A 60 3.98 -11.97 4.58
CA GLN A 60 2.55 -11.93 4.89
C GLN A 60 1.85 -10.75 4.19
N LEU A 61 2.51 -9.59 4.18
CA LEU A 61 2.08 -8.42 3.42
C LEU A 61 2.03 -8.73 1.93
N ASN A 62 3.10 -9.32 1.39
CA ASN A 62 3.17 -9.64 -0.03
C ASN A 62 2.02 -10.56 -0.46
N TYR A 63 1.68 -11.56 0.36
CA TYR A 63 0.52 -12.42 0.12
C TYR A 63 -0.80 -11.63 0.18
N GLY A 64 -1.02 -10.85 1.25
CA GLY A 64 -2.22 -10.02 1.38
C GLY A 64 -2.38 -9.01 0.25
N TRP A 65 -1.28 -8.46 -0.23
CA TRP A 65 -1.24 -7.51 -1.35
C TRP A 65 -1.50 -8.21 -2.68
N MET A 66 -0.98 -9.42 -2.89
CA MET A 66 -1.28 -10.22 -4.08
C MET A 66 -2.78 -10.53 -4.16
N VAL A 67 -3.40 -10.91 -3.04
CA VAL A 67 -4.86 -11.14 -2.96
C VAL A 67 -5.62 -9.85 -3.30
N LEU A 68 -5.22 -8.71 -2.71
CA LEU A 68 -5.82 -7.40 -3.00
C LEU A 68 -5.72 -7.01 -4.48
N PHE A 69 -4.57 -7.29 -5.09
CA PHE A 69 -4.32 -7.01 -6.50
C PHE A 69 -5.26 -7.77 -7.44
N ILE A 70 -5.77 -8.93 -7.03
CA ILE A 70 -6.75 -9.72 -7.79
C ILE A 70 -8.17 -9.27 -7.48
N ILE A 71 -8.54 -9.14 -6.21
CA ILE A 71 -9.94 -8.87 -5.83
C ILE A 71 -10.37 -7.43 -6.08
N ALA A 72 -9.44 -6.46 -6.05
CA ALA A 72 -9.76 -5.05 -6.28
C ALA A 72 -10.23 -4.79 -7.73
N PRO A 73 -9.51 -5.22 -8.78
CA PRO A 73 -10.00 -5.14 -10.16
C PRO A 73 -11.35 -5.83 -10.37
N VAL A 74 -11.54 -7.03 -9.83
CA VAL A 74 -12.81 -7.76 -9.95
C VAL A 74 -13.96 -6.97 -9.31
N SER A 75 -13.71 -6.37 -8.15
CA SER A 75 -14.72 -5.54 -7.46
C SER A 75 -15.06 -4.27 -8.23
N PHE A 76 -14.07 -3.65 -8.87
CA PHE A 76 -14.34 -2.52 -9.76
C PHE A 76 -15.10 -2.94 -11.02
N PHE A 77 -14.75 -4.07 -11.62
CA PHE A 77 -15.47 -4.61 -12.77
C PHE A 77 -16.94 -4.86 -12.43
N MET A 78 -17.23 -5.50 -11.30
CA MET A 78 -18.60 -5.73 -10.85
C MET A 78 -19.37 -4.43 -10.62
N LYS A 79 -18.70 -3.39 -10.11
CA LYS A 79 -19.29 -2.06 -9.95
C LYS A 79 -19.61 -1.39 -11.29
N ASP A 80 -18.70 -1.48 -12.26
CA ASP A 80 -18.92 -0.89 -13.58
C ASP A 80 -20.00 -1.66 -14.36
N MET A 81 -20.07 -2.99 -14.21
CA MET A 81 -21.13 -3.82 -14.79
C MET A 81 -22.51 -3.54 -14.21
N GLU A 82 -22.61 -3.26 -12.90
CA GLU A 82 -23.86 -2.81 -12.28
C GLU A 82 -24.35 -1.49 -12.91
N ALA A 83 -23.43 -0.56 -13.19
CA ALA A 83 -23.77 0.72 -13.81
C ALA A 83 -24.11 0.62 -15.30
N MET A 84 -23.45 -0.27 -16.05
CA MET A 84 -23.64 -0.41 -17.50
C MET A 84 -24.79 -1.35 -17.88
N LYS A 85 -25.04 -2.39 -17.09
CA LYS A 85 -26.06 -3.43 -17.37
C LYS A 85 -26.93 -3.70 -16.13
N PRO A 86 -27.69 -2.72 -15.65
CA PRO A 86 -28.48 -2.83 -14.42
C PRO A 86 -29.49 -3.98 -14.47
N ASP A 87 -30.02 -4.34 -15.64
CA ASP A 87 -31.00 -5.43 -15.77
C ASP A 87 -30.42 -6.81 -15.41
N THR A 88 -29.09 -6.99 -15.53
CA THR A 88 -28.42 -8.27 -15.24
C THR A 88 -27.53 -8.22 -14.00
N TRP A 89 -27.01 -7.03 -13.66
CA TRP A 89 -26.07 -6.81 -12.55
C TRP A 89 -26.58 -5.87 -11.45
N GLY A 90 -27.82 -5.39 -11.55
CA GLY A 90 -28.45 -4.53 -10.56
C GLY A 90 -28.67 -5.23 -9.22
N MET A 91 -28.90 -4.45 -8.16
CA MET A 91 -29.05 -4.96 -6.78
C MET A 91 -30.20 -5.97 -6.58
N GLU A 92 -31.17 -5.99 -7.48
CA GLU A 92 -32.26 -6.95 -7.45
C GLU A 92 -31.82 -8.36 -7.91
N THR A 93 -30.72 -8.48 -8.65
CA THR A 93 -30.22 -9.76 -9.15
C THR A 93 -29.25 -10.43 -8.17
N LEU A 94 -29.18 -11.76 -8.19
CA LEU A 94 -28.22 -12.53 -7.39
C LEU A 94 -26.77 -12.10 -7.67
N ARG A 95 -26.46 -11.83 -8.94
CA ARG A 95 -25.13 -11.37 -9.39
C ARG A 95 -24.80 -10.00 -8.82
N GLY A 96 -25.76 -9.07 -8.81
CA GLY A 96 -25.59 -7.77 -8.17
C GLY A 96 -25.36 -7.88 -6.66
N LYS A 97 -26.14 -8.72 -5.96
CA LYS A 97 -25.96 -8.94 -4.50
C LYS A 97 -24.59 -9.52 -4.17
N LEU A 98 -24.13 -10.51 -4.93
CA LEU A 98 -22.78 -11.06 -4.79
C LEU A 98 -21.70 -10.00 -5.08
N GLY A 99 -21.88 -9.19 -6.11
CA GLY A 99 -20.98 -8.08 -6.42
C GLY A 99 -20.95 -7.00 -5.34
N ALA A 100 -22.08 -6.68 -4.71
CA ALA A 100 -22.13 -5.79 -3.55
C ALA A 100 -21.41 -6.36 -2.34
N ALA A 101 -21.59 -7.65 -2.05
CA ALA A 101 -20.88 -8.35 -0.98
C ALA A 101 -19.36 -8.34 -1.21
N LEU A 102 -18.92 -8.69 -2.43
CA LEU A 102 -17.50 -8.67 -2.78
C LEU A 102 -16.90 -7.27 -2.65
N ARG A 103 -17.57 -6.24 -3.18
CA ARG A 103 -17.12 -4.84 -3.03
C ARG A 103 -17.02 -4.41 -1.57
N LYS A 104 -17.94 -4.86 -0.72
CA LYS A 104 -17.87 -4.58 0.72
C LYS A 104 -16.62 -5.23 1.34
N VAL A 105 -16.41 -6.51 1.08
CA VAL A 105 -15.24 -7.25 1.59
C VAL A 105 -13.93 -6.62 1.09
N THR A 106 -13.86 -6.29 -0.20
CA THR A 106 -12.69 -5.63 -0.79
C THR A 106 -12.48 -4.23 -0.22
N SER A 107 -13.56 -3.46 0.02
CA SER A 107 -13.47 -2.16 0.70
C SER A 107 -12.86 -2.29 2.10
N ASP A 108 -13.31 -3.28 2.86
CA ASP A 108 -12.81 -3.51 4.22
C ASP A 108 -11.36 -3.98 4.18
N LEU A 109 -11.01 -4.90 3.28
CA LEU A 109 -9.62 -5.39 3.09
C LEU A 109 -8.65 -4.27 2.67
N LEU A 110 -9.05 -3.38 1.75
CA LEU A 110 -8.24 -2.22 1.34
C LEU A 110 -7.95 -1.30 2.52
N LEU A 111 -8.94 -1.08 3.37
CA LEU A 111 -8.82 -0.22 4.52
C LEU A 111 -7.98 -0.86 5.63
N TRP A 112 -8.15 -2.16 5.88
CA TRP A 112 -7.30 -2.92 6.78
C TRP A 112 -5.84 -2.92 6.30
N SER A 113 -5.62 -3.15 5.00
CA SER A 113 -4.29 -3.13 4.41
C SER A 113 -3.63 -1.75 4.51
N SER A 114 -4.39 -0.67 4.27
CA SER A 114 -3.95 0.71 4.54
C SER A 114 -3.54 0.90 6.01
N GLY A 115 -4.31 0.34 6.95
CA GLY A 115 -3.98 0.35 8.37
C GLY A 115 -2.64 -0.31 8.69
N VAL A 116 -2.44 -1.54 8.19
CA VAL A 116 -1.17 -2.27 8.37
C VAL A 116 -0.01 -1.53 7.72
N SER A 117 -0.16 -1.01 6.50
CA SER A 117 0.87 -0.19 5.85
C SER A 117 1.21 1.06 6.64
N THR A 118 0.22 1.72 7.24
CA THR A 118 0.42 2.89 8.11
C THR A 118 1.20 2.51 9.37
N ALA A 119 0.85 1.39 9.99
CA ALA A 119 1.54 0.89 11.16
C ALA A 119 3.03 0.62 10.89
N LEU A 120 3.31 -0.06 9.79
CA LEU A 120 4.67 -0.36 9.34
C LEU A 120 5.46 0.91 9.01
N LEU A 121 4.84 1.87 8.32
CA LEU A 121 5.43 3.17 8.05
C LEU A 121 5.81 3.89 9.36
N THR A 122 4.89 3.91 10.32
CA THR A 122 5.08 4.58 11.61
C THR A 122 6.23 3.95 12.39
N ILE A 123 6.23 2.62 12.53
CA ILE A 123 7.29 1.86 13.21
C ILE A 123 8.63 2.07 12.51
N SER A 124 8.66 2.01 11.17
CA SER A 124 9.89 2.19 10.39
C SER A 124 10.46 3.62 10.54
N LEU A 125 9.60 4.65 10.53
CA LEU A 125 10.01 6.03 10.75
C LEU A 125 10.53 6.26 12.17
N MET A 126 9.86 5.70 13.18
CA MET A 126 10.33 5.79 14.58
C MET A 126 11.66 5.09 14.76
N ALA A 127 11.82 3.89 14.22
CA ALA A 127 13.08 3.15 14.29
C ALA A 127 14.20 3.90 13.56
N PHE A 128 13.92 4.47 12.38
CA PHE A 128 14.87 5.30 11.65
C PHE A 128 15.30 6.55 12.45
N ALA A 129 14.35 7.25 13.08
CA ALA A 129 14.65 8.41 13.93
C ALA A 129 15.54 8.04 15.12
N ILE A 130 15.30 6.88 15.75
CA ILE A 130 16.12 6.39 16.88
C ILE A 130 17.52 5.99 16.42
N LEU A 131 17.64 5.28 15.28
CA LEU A 131 18.94 4.89 14.73
C LEU A 131 19.79 6.13 14.40
N PHE A 132 19.19 7.15 13.79
CA PHE A 132 19.87 8.41 13.50
C PHE A 132 20.33 9.15 14.77
N TYR A 133 19.58 9.03 15.87
CA TYR A 133 19.92 9.68 17.14
C TYR A 133 20.95 8.91 17.99
N ARG A 134 20.92 7.58 17.98
CA ARG A 134 21.79 6.72 18.81
C ARG A 134 23.08 6.28 18.14
N GLU A 135 23.09 6.06 16.82
CA GLU A 135 24.22 5.46 16.11
C GLU A 135 24.54 6.25 14.83
N PRO A 136 25.54 7.15 14.84
CA PRO A 136 25.90 7.95 13.66
C PRO A 136 26.59 7.15 12.53
N GLN A 137 26.71 5.83 12.64
CA GLN A 137 27.37 4.96 11.64
C GLN A 137 26.39 4.29 10.67
N VAL A 138 25.28 4.96 10.33
CA VAL A 138 24.38 4.46 9.28
C VAL A 138 25.08 4.57 7.92
N THR A 139 25.57 3.44 7.40
CA THR A 139 26.15 3.36 6.06
C THR A 139 25.14 3.82 4.99
N TYR A 140 25.59 4.59 4.00
CA TYR A 140 24.77 5.10 2.89
C TYR A 140 23.89 4.02 2.22
N LYS A 141 24.43 2.79 2.08
CA LYS A 141 23.71 1.64 1.53
C LYS A 141 22.47 1.25 2.35
N SER A 142 22.57 1.26 3.68
CA SER A 142 21.46 0.95 4.59
C SER A 142 20.39 2.05 4.56
N LEU A 143 20.84 3.31 4.45
CA LEU A 143 19.98 4.48 4.32
C LEU A 143 19.13 4.44 3.04
N MET A 144 19.74 4.09 1.90
CA MET A 144 19.04 3.93 0.63
C MET A 144 18.02 2.78 0.66
N GLN A 145 18.33 1.66 1.33
CA GLN A 145 17.39 0.55 1.47
C GLN A 145 16.19 0.92 2.34
N ILE A 146 16.40 1.62 3.46
CA ILE A 146 15.32 2.09 4.33
C ILE A 146 14.44 3.10 3.58
N ALA A 147 15.04 4.06 2.88
CA ALA A 147 14.31 5.04 2.07
C ALA A 147 13.46 4.36 0.98
N PHE A 148 13.99 3.33 0.32
CA PHE A 148 13.25 2.54 -0.66
C PHE A 148 12.04 1.84 -0.02
N VAL A 149 12.22 1.15 1.11
CA VAL A 149 11.13 0.47 1.82
C VAL A 149 10.04 1.46 2.26
N LEU A 150 10.43 2.61 2.82
CA LEU A 150 9.49 3.67 3.19
C LEU A 150 8.70 4.19 1.98
N THR A 151 9.38 4.40 0.85
CA THR A 151 8.76 4.86 -0.39
C THR A 151 7.75 3.85 -0.92
N VAL A 152 8.11 2.56 -0.94
CA VAL A 152 7.20 1.48 -1.38
C VAL A 152 5.98 1.40 -0.46
N LEU A 153 6.17 1.44 0.86
CA LEU A 153 5.05 1.43 1.81
C LEU A 153 4.14 2.65 1.65
N PHE A 154 4.71 3.82 1.36
CA PHE A 154 3.95 5.05 1.13
C PHE A 154 3.12 4.99 -0.15
N ILE A 155 3.71 4.53 -1.27
CA ILE A 155 2.99 4.32 -2.53
C ILE A 155 1.86 3.32 -2.33
N PHE A 156 2.12 2.24 -1.59
CA PHE A 156 1.13 1.20 -1.36
C PHE A 156 -0.02 1.69 -0.46
N LEU A 157 0.28 2.44 0.60
CA LEU A 157 -0.71 3.11 1.43
C LEU A 157 -1.60 4.03 0.57
N PHE A 158 -0.98 4.86 -0.27
CA PHE A 158 -1.71 5.77 -1.14
C PHE A 158 -2.60 5.02 -2.13
N ALA A 159 -2.09 3.96 -2.76
CA ALA A 159 -2.85 3.13 -3.70
C ALA A 159 -4.07 2.48 -3.03
N ASN A 160 -3.91 1.92 -1.83
CA ASN A 160 -5.02 1.32 -1.07
C ASN A 160 -6.11 2.34 -0.72
N VAL A 161 -5.71 3.49 -0.19
CA VAL A 161 -6.63 4.57 0.17
C VAL A 161 -7.35 5.08 -1.08
N TRP A 162 -6.61 5.28 -2.16
CA TRP A 162 -7.16 5.70 -3.45
C TRP A 162 -8.18 4.70 -4.00
N CYS A 163 -7.83 3.41 -4.05
CA CYS A 163 -8.73 2.33 -4.46
C CYS A 163 -9.98 2.27 -3.57
N TYR A 164 -9.84 2.44 -2.25
CA TYR A 164 -10.96 2.50 -1.33
C TYR A 164 -11.91 3.66 -1.65
N PHE A 165 -11.38 4.87 -1.87
CA PHE A 165 -12.18 6.03 -2.24
C PHE A 165 -12.93 5.82 -3.55
N ILE A 166 -12.25 5.29 -4.57
CA ILE A 166 -12.86 5.00 -5.87
C ILE A 166 -13.96 3.96 -5.72
N LEU A 167 -13.75 2.90 -4.92
CA LEU A 167 -14.72 1.83 -4.74
C LEU A 167 -15.98 2.34 -4.04
N LYS A 168 -15.84 3.25 -3.07
CA LYS A 168 -16.95 3.83 -2.30
C LYS A 168 -17.69 4.98 -2.98
N ARG A 169 -17.09 5.68 -3.95
CA ARG A 169 -17.75 6.79 -4.65
C ARG A 169 -18.84 6.28 -5.60
N ASN A 170 -20.01 6.89 -5.68
CA ASN A 170 -21.15 6.36 -6.46
C ASN A 170 -20.99 6.31 -8.00
N ASN A 171 -19.87 6.79 -8.55
CA ASN A 171 -19.70 6.85 -10.00
C ASN A 171 -19.04 5.56 -10.53
N ALA A 172 -19.35 5.18 -11.78
CA ALA A 172 -18.60 4.19 -12.55
C ALA A 172 -17.24 4.78 -12.94
N VAL A 173 -16.32 4.80 -11.99
CA VAL A 173 -15.09 5.59 -12.05
C VAL A 173 -14.04 4.93 -12.95
N LEU A 174 -14.01 3.59 -13.09
CA LEU A 174 -12.97 2.95 -13.92
C LEU A 174 -13.22 3.21 -15.41
N PHE A 175 -14.45 3.10 -15.87
CA PHE A 175 -14.86 3.55 -17.20
C PHE A 175 -14.63 5.07 -17.42
N SER A 176 -14.95 5.91 -16.44
CA SER A 176 -14.72 7.36 -16.53
C SER A 176 -13.24 7.76 -16.52
N ILE A 177 -12.38 7.07 -15.76
CA ILE A 177 -10.93 7.32 -15.70
C ILE A 177 -10.22 6.78 -16.94
N MET A 178 -10.56 5.57 -17.40
CA MET A 178 -10.01 5.01 -18.64
C MET A 178 -10.42 5.82 -19.86
N ASN A 179 -11.63 6.39 -19.86
CA ASN A 179 -12.11 7.26 -20.93
C ASN A 179 -11.75 8.75 -20.72
N SER A 180 -11.06 9.07 -19.62
CA SER A 180 -10.57 10.43 -19.34
C SER A 180 -9.16 10.59 -19.92
N GLN A 181 -8.97 11.59 -20.77
CA GLN A 181 -7.65 11.95 -21.31
C GLN A 181 -6.59 12.14 -20.22
N ARG A 182 -6.97 12.56 -19.00
CA ARG A 182 -6.04 12.72 -17.88
C ARG A 182 -5.57 11.38 -17.33
N GLY A 183 -6.45 10.37 -17.26
CA GLY A 183 -6.11 9.03 -16.81
C GLY A 183 -5.16 8.32 -17.78
N ILE A 184 -5.43 8.44 -19.09
CA ILE A 184 -4.56 7.91 -20.14
C ILE A 184 -3.17 8.56 -20.10
N LYS A 185 -3.10 9.89 -19.95
CA LYS A 185 -1.82 10.63 -19.84
C LYS A 185 -1.02 10.22 -18.60
N LEU A 186 -1.68 10.05 -17.45
CA LEU A 186 -1.02 9.57 -16.23
C LEU A 186 -0.52 8.12 -16.35
N GLY A 187 -1.31 7.24 -16.98
CA GLY A 187 -0.90 5.86 -17.27
C GLY A 187 0.34 5.80 -18.16
N HIS A 188 0.39 6.60 -19.23
CA HIS A 188 1.57 6.71 -20.09
C HIS A 188 2.78 7.26 -19.34
N LEU A 189 2.59 8.26 -18.47
CA LEU A 189 3.68 8.81 -17.66
C LEU A 189 4.30 7.74 -16.74
N ILE A 190 3.46 6.91 -16.09
CA ILE A 190 3.91 5.83 -15.23
C ILE A 190 4.65 4.74 -16.03
N ILE A 191 4.13 4.38 -17.21
CA ILE A 191 4.78 3.40 -18.09
C ILE A 191 6.15 3.93 -18.56
N ILE A 192 6.23 5.20 -18.97
CA ILE A 192 7.48 5.85 -19.38
C ILE A 192 8.48 5.87 -18.23
N LEU A 193 8.05 6.23 -17.01
CA LEU A 193 8.90 6.20 -15.82
C LEU A 193 9.39 4.79 -15.48
N PHE A 194 8.54 3.77 -15.65
CA PHE A 194 8.90 2.37 -15.43
C PHE A 194 9.90 1.88 -16.49
N CYS A 195 9.72 2.27 -17.75
CA CYS A 195 10.66 1.98 -18.84
C CYS A 195 12.00 2.69 -18.62
N LEU A 196 12.01 3.94 -18.17
CA LEU A 196 13.23 4.68 -17.82
C LEU A 196 13.96 4.03 -16.64
N TYR A 197 13.23 3.59 -15.62
CA TYR A 197 13.80 2.86 -14.49
C TYR A 197 14.41 1.50 -14.91
N ALA A 198 13.70 0.76 -15.77
CA ALA A 198 14.21 -0.49 -16.34
C ALA A 198 15.44 -0.25 -17.22
N ALA A 199 15.43 0.77 -18.07
CA ALA A 199 16.57 1.16 -18.91
C ALA A 199 17.79 1.59 -18.08
N HIS A 200 17.58 2.35 -17.01
CA HIS A 200 18.64 2.70 -16.06
C HIS A 200 19.24 1.45 -15.40
N LYS A 201 18.40 0.51 -14.96
CA LYS A 201 18.86 -0.75 -14.37
C LYS A 201 19.67 -1.60 -15.36
N ILE A 202 19.23 -1.67 -16.61
CA ILE A 202 19.94 -2.38 -17.69
C ILE A 202 21.27 -1.70 -18.00
N SER A 203 21.30 -0.37 -18.09
CA SER A 203 22.52 0.40 -18.33
C SER A 203 23.56 0.17 -17.22
N VAL A 204 23.15 0.18 -15.96
CA VAL A 204 24.03 -0.10 -14.81
C VAL A 204 24.56 -1.55 -14.83
N ASP A 205 23.77 -2.50 -15.33
CA ASP A 205 24.17 -3.91 -15.42
C ASP A 205 25.16 -4.15 -16.58
N ILE A 206 25.00 -3.43 -17.70
CA ILE A 206 25.94 -3.44 -18.84
C ILE A 206 27.28 -2.83 -18.44
N ASP A 207 27.27 -1.70 -17.74
CA ASP A 207 28.49 -0.98 -17.32
C ASP A 207 29.32 -1.83 -16.34
N LYS A 208 28.64 -2.54 -15.43
CA LYS A 208 29.27 -3.53 -14.55
C LYS A 208 29.91 -4.69 -15.32
N LYS A 209 29.25 -5.23 -16.34
CA LYS A 209 29.80 -6.33 -17.15
C LYS A 209 31.01 -5.88 -17.97
N ALA A 210 30.96 -4.69 -18.56
CA ALA A 210 32.08 -4.11 -19.31
C ALA A 210 33.31 -3.87 -18.41
N THR A 211 33.09 -3.42 -17.17
CA THR A 211 34.18 -3.20 -16.20
C THR A 211 34.84 -4.52 -15.76
N VAL A 212 34.06 -5.61 -15.64
CA VAL A 212 34.57 -6.94 -15.27
C VAL A 212 35.41 -7.54 -16.41
N GLU A 213 34.98 -7.41 -17.67
CA GLU A 213 35.73 -7.89 -18.83
C GLU A 213 37.06 -7.16 -19.06
N GLN A 214 37.15 -5.86 -18.71
CA GLN A 214 38.41 -5.12 -18.77
C GLN A 214 39.40 -5.48 -17.65
N SER A 215 38.92 -6.06 -16.55
CA SER A 215 39.75 -6.40 -15.38
C SER A 215 40.32 -7.83 -15.38
N GLN A 216 39.90 -8.68 -16.33
CA GLN A 216 40.53 -10.00 -16.51
C GLN A 216 41.87 -9.83 -17.26
N PRO A 217 43.00 -10.31 -16.71
CA PRO A 217 44.26 -10.28 -17.42
C PRO A 217 44.14 -11.17 -18.67
N ARG A 218 44.46 -10.60 -19.84
CA ARG A 218 44.61 -11.37 -21.07
C ARG A 218 45.75 -12.37 -20.86
N THR A 219 45.41 -13.62 -20.58
CA THR A 219 46.36 -14.73 -20.69
C THR A 219 46.58 -14.98 -22.18
N SER A 220 47.67 -14.40 -22.70
CA SER A 220 48.34 -14.85 -23.93
C SER A 220 49.76 -15.24 -23.57
#